data_AF-A0A447JF40-F1
#
_entry.id   AF-A0A447JF40-F1
#
_cell.length_a   1.000
_cell.length_b   1.000
_cell.length_c   1.000
_cell.angle_alpha   90.00
_cell.angle_beta   90.00
_cell.angle_gamma   90.00
#
_symmetry.space_group_name_H-M   'P 1'
#
loop_
_entity.id
_entity.type
_entity.pdbx_description
1 polymer ?
#
loop_
_entity_poly.entity_id
_entity_poly.type
_entity_poly.pdbx_seq_one_letter_code
_entity_poly.pdbx_strand_id
1 'polypeptide(L)'
;MLYGFSGVILQGAIVTLELALSSVVLAVLIGLVGAGAKLSQNRVTGLIFEGYTTLIRGVPDLVLMLLIFYGLQIALNVVTDSLGIDQIDIDPMVAGIITLGFIYGAYFYRNLSRSVYGGAERPYRGGDGFWFYPRANLPADYVPGDDALRPAGDRQ
;
A
#
# COMPACT_ATOMS: atom_id res chain seq x y z
N MET A 1 42.32 -7.03 4.92
CA MET A 1 41.93 -6.95 6.35
C MET A 1 40.43 -7.22 6.54
N LEU A 2 39.88 -8.28 5.93
CA LEU A 2 38.47 -8.70 6.07
C LEU A 2 38.34 -10.08 6.78
N TYR A 3 39.48 -10.68 7.14
CA TYR A 3 39.58 -12.00 7.78
C TYR A 3 39.13 -11.90 9.25
N GLY A 4 37.82 -11.90 9.47
CA GLY A 4 37.20 -11.80 10.79
C GLY A 4 35.77 -11.26 10.73
N PHE A 5 35.45 -10.42 9.74
CA PHE A 5 34.12 -9.84 9.57
C PHE A 5 33.19 -10.66 8.68
N SER A 6 33.72 -11.58 7.85
CA SER A 6 32.90 -12.40 6.95
C SER A 6 31.79 -13.17 7.67
N GLY A 7 32.05 -13.68 8.87
CA GLY A 7 31.05 -14.35 9.70
C GLY A 7 29.93 -13.41 10.17
N VAL A 8 30.27 -12.21 10.63
CA VAL A 8 29.29 -11.22 11.11
C VAL A 8 28.43 -10.70 9.95
N ILE A 9 29.03 -10.48 8.78
CA ILE A 9 28.31 -10.03 7.58
C ILE A 9 27.35 -11.13 7.09
N LEU A 10 27.80 -12.40 7.08
CA LEU A 10 26.92 -13.53 6.75
C LEU A 10 25.78 -13.68 7.74
N GLN A 11 26.05 -13.53 9.04
CA GLN A 11 25.02 -13.62 10.07
C GLN A 11 23.99 -12.49 9.94
N GLY A 12 24.44 -11.24 9.72
CA GLY A 12 23.54 -10.12 9.45
C GLY A 12 22.72 -10.30 8.16
N ALA A 13 23.31 -10.89 7.12
CA ALA A 13 22.61 -11.21 5.89
C ALA A 13 21.52 -12.27 6.11
N ILE A 14 21.80 -13.31 6.90
CA ILE A 14 20.81 -14.33 7.26
C ILE A 14 19.65 -13.71 8.04
N VAL A 15 19.91 -12.88 9.04
CA VAL A 15 18.86 -12.19 9.83
C VAL A 15 18.01 -11.30 8.93
N THR A 16 18.63 -10.57 8.00
CA THR A 16 17.89 -9.73 7.05
C THR A 16 17.00 -10.56 6.13
N LEU A 17 17.50 -11.70 5.65
CA LEU A 17 16.75 -12.62 4.81
C LEU A 17 15.57 -13.24 5.55
N GLU A 18 15.79 -13.68 6.79
CA GLU A 18 14.76 -14.22 7.66
C GLU A 18 13.66 -13.19 7.94
N LEU A 19 14.05 -11.96 8.30
CA LEU A 19 13.14 -10.85 8.53
C LEU A 19 12.33 -10.51 7.26
N ALA A 20 12.98 -10.46 6.10
CA ALA A 20 12.34 -10.15 4.83
C ALA A 20 11.34 -11.23 4.41
N LEU A 21 11.73 -12.50 4.49
CA LEU A 21 10.86 -13.62 4.11
C LEU A 21 9.66 -13.74 5.04
N SER A 22 9.88 -13.69 6.35
CA SER A 22 8.80 -13.79 7.34
C SER A 22 7.80 -12.64 7.23
N SER A 23 8.27 -11.41 7.04
CA SER A 23 7.39 -10.24 6.86
C SER A 23 6.59 -10.30 5.56
N VAL A 24 7.17 -10.79 4.47
CA VAL A 24 6.46 -10.98 3.19
C VAL A 24 5.39 -12.07 3.31
N VAL A 25 5.69 -13.20 3.95
CA VAL A 25 4.69 -14.24 4.18
C VAL A 25 3.52 -13.68 5.00
N LEU A 26 3.81 -12.97 6.10
CA LEU A 26 2.77 -12.33 6.92
C LEU A 26 1.94 -11.33 6.12
N ALA A 27 2.59 -10.47 5.33
CA ALA A 27 1.93 -9.48 4.48
C ALA A 27 0.97 -10.13 3.47
N VAL A 28 1.39 -11.23 2.84
CA VAL A 28 0.55 -11.97 1.89
C VAL A 28 -0.65 -12.60 2.59
N LEU A 29 -0.45 -13.22 3.76
CA LEU A 29 -1.54 -13.81 4.54
C LEU A 29 -2.58 -12.75 4.95
N ILE A 30 -2.13 -11.64 5.55
CA ILE A 30 -3.00 -10.52 5.94
C ILE A 30 -3.69 -9.93 4.70
N GLY A 31 -2.96 -9.79 3.59
CA GLY A 31 -3.48 -9.21 2.36
C GLY A 31 -4.55 -10.09 1.68
N LEU A 32 -4.39 -11.41 1.71
CA LEU A 32 -5.37 -12.38 1.22
C LEU A 32 -6.64 -12.38 2.09
N VAL A 33 -6.47 -12.39 3.41
CA VAL A 33 -7.60 -12.28 4.35
C VAL A 33 -8.34 -10.96 4.15
N GLY A 34 -7.61 -9.85 4.00
CA GLY A 34 -8.19 -8.53 3.71
C GLY A 34 -8.94 -8.48 2.37
N ALA A 35 -8.40 -9.13 1.32
CA ALA A 35 -9.05 -9.19 0.01
C ALA A 35 -10.35 -9.99 0.07
N GLY A 36 -10.36 -11.11 0.81
CA GLY A 36 -11.57 -11.87 1.10
C GLY A 36 -12.62 -11.03 1.86
N ALA A 37 -12.19 -10.23 2.84
CA ALA A 37 -13.08 -9.36 3.60
C ALA A 37 -13.70 -8.22 2.76
N LYS A 38 -13.03 -7.75 1.69
CA LYS A 38 -13.48 -6.61 0.87
C LYS A 38 -14.62 -6.93 -0.10
N LEU A 39 -15.09 -8.17 -0.16
CA LEU A 39 -16.45 -8.40 -0.67
C LEU A 39 -17.50 -7.57 0.13
N SER A 40 -17.13 -7.06 1.32
CA SER A 40 -17.94 -6.22 2.21
C SER A 40 -17.73 -4.68 2.10
N GLN A 41 -17.14 -4.16 1.00
CA GLN A 41 -17.32 -2.76 0.58
C GLN A 41 -16.90 -1.64 1.56
N ASN A 42 -15.60 -1.31 1.70
CA ASN A 42 -15.24 0.00 2.27
C ASN A 42 -14.06 0.73 1.59
N ARG A 43 -14.37 1.91 1.01
CA ARG A 43 -13.46 2.81 0.28
C ARG A 43 -12.72 3.80 1.20
N VAL A 44 -13.14 3.90 2.46
CA VAL A 44 -12.61 4.85 3.46
C VAL A 44 -11.17 4.52 3.89
N THR A 45 -10.79 3.25 3.91
CA THR A 45 -9.44 2.81 4.29
C THR A 45 -8.35 3.37 3.36
N GLY A 46 -8.63 3.51 2.05
CA GLY A 46 -7.66 4.01 1.08
C GLY A 46 -7.25 5.46 1.31
N LEU A 47 -8.21 6.30 1.72
CA LEU A 47 -8.03 7.74 1.92
C LEU A 47 -7.28 8.03 3.24
N ILE A 48 -7.55 7.23 4.28
CA ILE A 48 -6.78 7.25 5.53
C ILE A 48 -5.33 6.82 5.28
N PHE A 49 -5.12 5.78 4.46
CA PHE A 49 -3.77 5.34 4.10
C PHE A 49 -3.03 6.41 3.30
N GLU A 50 -3.68 7.11 2.37
CA GLU A 50 -3.01 8.16 1.58
C GLU A 50 -2.55 9.32 2.47
N GLY A 51 -3.40 9.79 3.39
CA GLY A 51 -3.00 10.77 4.42
C GLY A 51 -1.89 10.26 5.33
N TYR A 52 -2.00 9.00 5.81
CA TYR A 52 -1.00 8.37 6.67
C TYR A 52 0.34 8.18 5.96
N THR A 53 0.37 7.84 4.66
CA THR A 53 1.60 7.71 3.87
C THR A 53 2.30 9.04 3.59
N THR A 54 1.52 10.13 3.54
CA THR A 54 2.07 11.48 3.36
C THR A 54 2.75 11.95 4.64
N LEU A 55 2.14 11.64 5.80
CA LEU A 55 2.73 11.88 7.13
C LEU A 55 3.93 10.95 7.41
N ILE A 56 3.82 9.66 7.11
CA ILE A 56 4.91 8.69 7.26
C ILE A 56 6.10 9.04 6.39
N ARG A 57 5.94 9.59 5.18
CA ARG A 57 7.10 10.06 4.41
C ARG A 57 7.85 11.21 5.09
N GLY A 58 7.21 11.93 6.01
CA GLY A 58 7.84 12.91 6.89
C GLY A 58 8.35 12.34 8.22
N VAL A 59 7.92 11.14 8.61
CA VAL A 59 8.33 10.46 9.84
C VAL A 59 9.35 9.37 9.48
N PRO A 60 10.55 9.35 10.09
CA PRO A 60 11.52 8.31 9.79
C PRO A 60 10.92 6.91 9.99
N ASP A 61 11.18 5.99 9.06
CA ASP A 61 10.71 4.59 9.12
C ASP A 61 11.01 3.92 10.49
N LEU A 62 12.17 4.30 11.06
CA LEU A 62 12.60 3.90 12.41
C LEU A 62 11.60 4.28 13.52
N VAL A 63 10.92 5.42 13.41
CA VAL A 63 9.94 5.88 14.41
C VAL A 63 8.68 5.02 14.37
N LEU A 64 8.24 4.57 13.20
CA LEU A 64 7.11 3.63 13.08
C LEU A 64 7.46 2.28 13.69
N MET A 65 8.67 1.79 13.45
CA MET A 65 9.16 0.57 14.07
C MET A 65 9.12 0.67 15.60
N LEU A 66 9.59 1.80 16.15
CA LEU A 66 9.54 2.07 17.59
C LEU A 66 8.10 2.18 18.11
N LEU A 67 7.24 2.92 17.41
CA LEU A 67 5.83 3.09 17.78
C LEU A 67 5.10 1.74 17.83
N ILE A 68 5.33 0.87 16.85
CA ILE A 68 4.71 -0.45 16.84
C ILE A 68 5.35 -1.34 17.91
N PHE A 69 6.67 -1.35 18.07
CA PHE A 69 7.33 -2.13 19.13
C PHE A 69 6.78 -1.79 20.52
N TYR A 70 6.84 -0.52 20.92
CA TYR A 70 6.35 -0.09 22.22
C TYR A 70 4.81 -0.12 22.31
N GLY A 71 4.12 0.29 21.25
CA GLY A 71 2.66 0.32 21.23
C GLY A 71 2.03 -1.07 21.29
N LEU A 72 2.60 -2.04 20.58
CA LEU A 72 2.15 -3.43 20.61
C LEU A 72 2.45 -4.09 21.95
N GLN A 73 3.62 -3.83 22.54
CA GLN A 73 3.96 -4.29 23.89
C GLN A 73 2.94 -3.78 24.92
N ILE A 74 2.60 -2.49 24.87
CA ILE A 74 1.58 -1.90 25.77
C ILE A 74 0.21 -2.54 25.54
N ALA A 75 -0.21 -2.70 24.27
CA ALA A 75 -1.49 -3.32 23.94
C ALA A 75 -1.56 -4.77 24.44
N LEU A 76 -0.48 -5.52 24.26
CA LEU A 76 -0.39 -6.90 24.74
C LEU A 76 -0.39 -6.97 26.26
N ASN A 77 0.32 -6.08 26.96
CA ASN A 77 0.27 -6.02 28.41
C ASN A 77 -1.15 -5.76 28.91
N VAL A 78 -1.89 -4.82 28.33
CA VAL A 78 -3.29 -4.56 28.69
C VAL A 78 -4.17 -5.79 28.46
N VAL A 79 -4.01 -6.48 27.33
CA VAL A 79 -4.77 -7.71 27.03
C VAL A 79 -4.40 -8.83 27.99
N THR A 80 -3.11 -8.99 28.27
CA THR A 80 -2.55 -10.05 29.11
C THR A 80 -2.95 -9.87 30.58
N ASP A 81 -2.89 -8.64 31.08
CA ASP A 81 -3.40 -8.25 32.39
C ASP A 81 -4.92 -8.50 32.50
N SER A 82 -5.68 -8.24 31.43
CA SER A 82 -7.13 -8.50 31.41
C SER A 82 -7.47 -9.99 31.40
N LEU A 83 -6.56 -10.83 30.91
CA LEU A 83 -6.70 -12.29 30.87
C LEU A 83 -6.02 -12.99 32.06
N GLY A 84 -5.30 -12.25 32.90
CA GLY A 84 -4.54 -12.80 34.04
C GLY A 84 -3.39 -13.74 33.62
N ILE A 85 -2.87 -13.56 32.40
CA ILE A 85 -1.76 -14.34 31.85
C ILE A 85 -0.44 -13.62 32.16
N ASP A 86 0.69 -14.33 32.16
CA ASP A 86 2.02 -13.74 32.32
C ASP A 86 2.37 -12.82 31.13
N GLN A 87 3.04 -11.69 31.39
CA GLN A 87 3.35 -10.69 30.37
C GLN A 87 4.17 -11.29 29.23
N ILE A 88 3.65 -11.17 28.00
CA ILE A 88 4.33 -11.64 26.80
C ILE A 88 5.24 -10.53 26.28
N ASP A 89 6.54 -10.73 26.43
CA ASP A 89 7.54 -9.86 25.84
C ASP A 89 7.70 -10.12 24.35
N ILE A 90 7.59 -9.05 23.55
CA ILE A 90 7.82 -9.15 22.11
C ILE A 90 9.28 -8.84 21.81
N ASP A 91 9.94 -9.77 21.12
CA ASP A 91 11.28 -9.56 20.58
C ASP A 91 11.26 -8.50 19.45
N PRO A 92 12.27 -7.63 19.35
CA PRO A 92 12.37 -6.63 18.29
C PRO A 92 12.24 -7.20 16.87
N MET A 93 12.73 -8.43 16.64
CA MET A 93 12.58 -9.11 15.35
C MET A 93 11.11 -9.36 15.03
N VAL A 94 10.35 -9.90 15.98
CA VAL A 94 8.92 -10.21 15.81
C VAL A 94 8.11 -8.93 15.62
N ALA A 95 8.40 -7.89 16.41
CA ALA A 95 7.77 -6.58 16.22
C ALA A 95 8.04 -6.01 14.83
N GLY A 96 9.28 -6.14 14.32
CA GLY A 96 9.64 -5.72 12.97
C GLY A 96 8.86 -6.48 11.89
N ILE A 97 8.75 -7.82 12.03
CA ILE A 97 7.98 -8.68 11.11
C ILE A 97 6.51 -8.26 11.09
N ILE A 98 5.90 -8.04 12.26
CA ILE A 98 4.51 -7.61 12.38
C ILE A 98 4.32 -6.22 11.77
N THR A 99 5.23 -5.28 12.05
CA THR A 99 5.17 -3.91 11.53
C THR A 99 5.21 -3.90 10.01
N LEU A 100 6.25 -4.49 9.43
CA LEU A 100 6.44 -4.54 7.98
C LEU A 100 5.33 -5.35 7.32
N GLY A 101 4.96 -6.49 7.91
CA GLY A 101 3.88 -7.34 7.42
C GLY A 101 2.54 -6.64 7.40
N PHE A 102 2.22 -5.82 8.41
CA PHE A 102 0.99 -5.04 8.45
C PHE A 102 0.99 -3.89 7.43
N ILE A 103 2.09 -3.13 7.37
CA ILE A 103 2.25 -2.01 6.42
C ILE A 103 2.14 -2.53 4.99
N TYR A 104 2.98 -3.49 4.61
CA TYR A 104 3.01 -4.06 3.26
C TYR A 104 1.80 -4.94 2.95
N GLY A 105 1.23 -5.63 3.93
CA GLY A 105 0.01 -6.41 3.77
C GLY A 105 -1.19 -5.54 3.36
N ALA A 106 -1.32 -4.35 3.95
CA ALA A 106 -2.35 -3.39 3.56
C ALA A 106 -2.16 -2.87 2.12
N TYR A 107 -0.91 -2.63 1.70
CA TYR A 107 -0.60 -2.28 0.30
C TYR A 107 -0.90 -3.44 -0.66
N PHE A 108 -0.50 -4.67 -0.30
CA PHE A 108 -0.74 -5.86 -1.10
C PHE A 108 -2.23 -6.10 -1.30
N TYR A 109 -3.01 -6.05 -0.22
CA TYR A 109 -4.47 -6.07 -0.23
C TYR A 109 -5.06 -5.02 -1.17
N ARG A 110 -4.58 -3.77 -1.09
CA ARG A 110 -5.08 -2.66 -1.92
C ARG A 110 -4.84 -2.94 -3.41
N ASN A 111 -3.66 -3.40 -3.76
CA ASN A 111 -3.30 -3.75 -5.13
C ASN A 111 -4.09 -4.95 -5.65
N LEU A 112 -4.20 -6.03 -4.86
CA LEU A 112 -4.96 -7.22 -5.24
C LEU A 112 -6.43 -6.89 -5.46
N SER A 113 -7.03 -6.15 -4.53
CA SER A 113 -8.42 -5.69 -4.67
C SER A 113 -8.59 -4.80 -5.90
N ARG A 114 -7.64 -3.91 -6.18
CA ARG A 114 -7.69 -3.07 -7.38
C ARG A 114 -7.55 -3.90 -8.64
N SER A 115 -6.75 -4.96 -8.66
CA SER A 115 -6.66 -5.87 -9.81
C SER A 115 -7.96 -6.63 -10.04
N VAL A 116 -8.61 -7.12 -8.98
CA VAL A 116 -9.88 -7.84 -9.08
C VAL A 116 -11.03 -6.93 -9.54
N TYR A 117 -11.15 -5.72 -8.99
CA TYR A 117 -12.23 -4.78 -9.37
C TYR A 117 -11.87 -3.84 -10.53
N GLY A 118 -10.59 -3.76 -10.91
CA GLY A 118 -10.05 -2.84 -11.92
C GLY A 118 -9.94 -3.43 -13.32
N GLY A 119 -10.32 -4.70 -13.50
CA GLY A 119 -10.47 -5.32 -14.81
C GLY A 119 -11.72 -4.87 -15.58
N ALA A 120 -12.60 -4.08 -14.97
CA ALA A 120 -13.54 -3.27 -15.75
C ALA A 120 -12.78 -2.03 -16.22
N GLU A 121 -11.96 -2.22 -17.24
CA GLU A 121 -11.59 -1.14 -18.13
C GLU A 121 -12.88 -0.40 -18.44
N ARG A 122 -13.01 0.83 -17.93
CA ARG A 122 -13.96 1.77 -18.52
C ARG A 122 -13.48 1.86 -19.96
N PRO A 123 -14.21 1.32 -20.96
CA PRO A 123 -13.80 1.49 -22.34
C PRO A 123 -13.80 2.99 -22.54
N TYR A 124 -12.63 3.58 -22.76
CA TYR A 124 -12.42 4.99 -23.08
C TYR A 124 -13.66 5.86 -22.84
N ARG A 125 -13.92 6.23 -21.58
CA ARG A 125 -14.74 7.41 -21.34
C ARG A 125 -13.78 8.58 -21.44
N GLY A 126 -13.44 8.94 -22.69
CA GLY A 126 -12.68 10.14 -22.98
C GLY A 126 -13.29 11.31 -22.21
N GLY A 127 -12.46 11.99 -21.41
CA GLY A 127 -12.87 13.18 -20.68
C GLY A 127 -12.52 13.20 -19.20
N ASP A 128 -11.31 12.80 -18.79
CA ASP A 128 -10.66 13.36 -17.60
C ASP A 128 -9.72 14.50 -18.00
N GLY A 129 -10.36 15.55 -18.52
CA GLY A 129 -9.77 16.87 -18.58
C GLY A 129 -9.60 17.42 -17.18
N PHE A 130 -8.42 17.21 -16.60
CA PHE A 130 -7.81 18.17 -15.69
C PHE A 130 -7.47 19.44 -16.52
N TRP A 131 -8.50 20.30 -16.67
CA TRP A 131 -8.50 21.77 -16.56
C TRP A 131 -8.91 22.72 -17.69
N PHE A 132 -8.85 22.46 -19.00
CA PHE A 132 -8.93 23.61 -19.93
C PHE A 132 -9.66 23.40 -21.27
N TYR A 133 -10.82 22.73 -21.30
CA TYR A 133 -11.71 22.83 -22.46
C TYR A 133 -13.13 23.27 -22.04
N PRO A 134 -13.52 24.52 -22.36
CA PRO A 134 -14.92 24.93 -22.31
C PRO A 134 -15.74 24.01 -23.20
N ARG A 135 -16.93 23.65 -22.73
CA ARG A 135 -17.92 22.80 -23.40
C ARG A 135 -18.29 23.38 -24.78
N ALA A 136 -17.48 23.12 -25.79
CA ALA A 136 -17.88 23.26 -27.18
C ALA A 136 -18.71 22.03 -27.53
N ASN A 137 -19.91 22.26 -28.04
CA ASN A 137 -20.86 21.22 -28.43
C ASN A 137 -20.36 20.55 -29.73
N LEU A 138 -19.36 19.66 -29.61
CA LEU A 138 -18.80 18.95 -30.74
C LEU A 138 -19.84 17.94 -31.28
N PRO A 139 -20.05 17.91 -32.60
CA PRO A 139 -21.01 16.99 -33.21
C PRO A 139 -20.57 15.53 -33.02
N ALA A 140 -21.54 14.61 -33.03
CA ALA A 140 -21.33 13.22 -32.62
C ALA A 140 -20.36 12.42 -33.53
N ASP A 141 -19.99 12.98 -34.67
CA ASP A 141 -19.07 12.44 -35.67
C ASP A 141 -17.65 13.04 -35.58
N TYR A 142 -17.35 13.80 -34.53
CA TYR A 142 -16.03 14.41 -34.34
C TYR A 142 -14.94 13.36 -34.09
N VAL A 143 -14.04 13.17 -35.05
CA VAL A 143 -12.89 12.26 -34.96
C VAL A 143 -11.60 13.07 -34.83
N PRO A 144 -10.99 13.17 -33.63
CA PRO A 144 -9.84 14.06 -33.40
C PRO A 144 -8.68 13.79 -34.39
N GLY A 145 -8.41 14.75 -35.28
CA GLY A 145 -7.40 14.66 -36.34
C GLY A 145 -7.94 14.77 -37.77
N ASP A 146 -9.27 14.69 -37.95
CA ASP A 146 -9.95 14.93 -39.24
C ASP A 146 -10.00 16.43 -39.63
N ASP A 147 -9.93 17.33 -38.64
CA ASP A 147 -9.92 18.78 -38.80
C ASP A 147 -8.73 19.32 -39.61
N ALA A 148 -7.61 18.57 -39.65
CA ALA A 148 -6.44 18.93 -40.44
C ALA A 148 -6.61 18.61 -41.94
N LEU A 149 -7.62 17.79 -42.29
CA LEU A 149 -7.92 17.35 -43.65
C LEU A 149 -9.19 18.03 -44.21
N ARG A 150 -9.97 18.71 -43.37
CA ARG A 150 -11.16 19.45 -43.81
C ARG A 150 -10.75 20.73 -44.54
N PRO A 151 -11.17 20.94 -45.81
CA PRO A 151 -10.90 22.18 -46.53
C PRO A 151 -11.51 23.36 -45.77
N ALA A 152 -10.77 24.46 -45.66
CA ALA A 152 -11.10 25.61 -44.82
C ALA A 152 -12.35 26.42 -45.24
N GLY A 153 -13.17 25.90 -46.18
CA GLY A 153 -14.34 26.55 -46.74
C GLY A 153 -15.63 26.39 -45.91
N ASP A 154 -15.64 25.47 -44.95
CA ASP A 154 -16.91 25.00 -44.34
C ASP A 154 -17.21 25.63 -42.97
N ARG A 155 -16.46 26.67 -42.58
CA ARG A 155 -16.62 27.38 -41.29
C ARG A 155 -17.46 28.66 -41.42
N GLN A 156 -18.67 28.56 -41.97
CA GLN A 156 -19.68 29.63 -41.90
C GLN A 156 -20.86 29.21 -41.05
#